data_AF-A0A3N5IBV6-F1
#
_entry.id   AF-A0A3N5IBV6-F1
#
_cell.length_a   1.000
_cell.length_b   1.000
_cell.length_c   1.000
_cell.angle_alpha   90.00
_cell.angle_beta   90.00
_cell.angle_gamma   90.00
#
_symmetry.space_group_name_H-M   'P 1'
#
loop_
_entity.id
_entity.type
_entity.pdbx_description
1 polymer ?
#
loop_
_entity_poly.entity_id
_entity_poly.type
_entity_poly.pdbx_seq_one_letter_code
_entity_poly.pdbx_strand_id
1 'polypeptide(L)'
;MRCGDFKESYIQDDAIFQSGFVKFFLALFFVFLLIFPFVANAYMLYLANMIGFAVIGAVGLNLLTGFTGQISLGHSAFIGVGAYTSAILITRLGFSFWLSLPFAGLVSA
;
A
#
# COMPACT_ATOMS: atom_id res chain seq x y z
N MET A 1 0.25 -25.40 -6.85
CA MET A 1 -0.91 -26.02 -6.16
C MET A 1 -0.36 -26.94 -5.08
N ARG A 2 -0.77 -26.75 -3.82
CA ARG A 2 -0.33 -27.61 -2.71
C ARG A 2 -1.28 -28.80 -2.61
N CYS A 3 -0.74 -30.00 -2.39
CA CYS A 3 -1.55 -31.20 -2.21
C CYS A 3 -2.43 -31.04 -0.96
N GLY A 4 -3.76 -31.00 -1.15
CA GLY A 4 -4.76 -30.92 -0.06
C GLY A 4 -5.80 -29.80 -0.20
N ASP A 5 -5.57 -28.78 -1.03
CA ASP A 5 -6.57 -27.74 -1.34
C ASP A 5 -7.43 -28.16 -2.55
N PHE A 6 -8.47 -28.97 -2.31
CA PHE A 6 -9.44 -29.32 -3.34
C PHE A 6 -10.44 -28.16 -3.51
N LYS A 7 -10.30 -27.40 -4.59
CA LYS A 7 -11.24 -26.32 -4.94
C LYS A 7 -12.46 -26.94 -5.64
N GLU A 8 -13.53 -27.18 -4.90
CA GLU A 8 -14.73 -27.83 -5.42
C GLU A 8 -15.77 -26.85 -5.99
N SER A 9 -15.58 -25.54 -5.79
CA SER A 9 -16.50 -24.52 -6.30
C SER A 9 -15.76 -23.27 -6.77
N TYR A 10 -16.22 -22.65 -7.87
CA TYR A 10 -15.70 -21.40 -8.44
C TYR A 10 -15.66 -20.26 -7.40
N ILE A 11 -16.61 -20.24 -6.46
CA ILE A 11 -16.70 -19.23 -5.39
C ILE A 11 -15.58 -19.41 -4.34
N GLN A 12 -15.08 -20.63 -4.14
CA GLN A 12 -13.91 -20.89 -3.29
C GLN A 12 -12.60 -20.47 -3.95
N ASP A 13 -12.58 -20.36 -5.29
CA ASP A 13 -11.43 -19.86 -6.04
C ASP A 13 -11.32 -18.33 -6.00
N ASP A 14 -12.44 -17.62 -5.85
CA ASP A 14 -12.44 -16.15 -5.67
C ASP A 14 -12.17 -15.69 -4.22
N ALA A 15 -12.04 -16.61 -3.27
CA ALA A 15 -11.78 -16.25 -1.86
C ALA A 15 -10.37 -15.64 -1.72
N ILE A 16 -10.27 -14.33 -1.46
CA ILE A 16 -9.01 -13.57 -1.29
C ILE A 16 -8.03 -14.25 -0.30
N PHE A 17 -8.53 -15.01 0.68
CA PHE A 17 -7.74 -15.80 1.62
C PHE A 17 -7.94 -17.30 1.44
N GLN A 18 -7.39 -17.85 0.34
CA GLN A 18 -7.63 -19.22 -0.12
C GLN A 18 -7.15 -20.32 0.84
N SER A 19 -6.10 -20.11 1.65
CA SER A 19 -5.57 -21.14 2.54
C SER A 19 -5.26 -20.61 3.94
N GLY A 20 -5.34 -21.50 4.94
CA GLY A 20 -4.91 -21.20 6.31
C GLY A 20 -3.45 -20.74 6.40
N PHE A 21 -2.61 -21.21 5.47
CA PHE A 21 -1.21 -20.78 5.36
C PHE A 21 -1.08 -19.33 4.87
N VAL A 22 -1.87 -18.91 3.87
CA VAL A 22 -1.87 -17.51 3.42
C VAL A 22 -2.32 -16.59 4.55
N LYS A 23 -3.38 -16.98 5.29
CA LYS A 23 -3.85 -16.22 6.47
C LYS A 23 -2.76 -16.11 7.53
N PHE A 24 -2.04 -17.19 7.80
CA PHE A 24 -0.94 -17.21 8.76
C PHE A 24 0.22 -16.28 8.35
N PHE A 25 0.69 -16.38 7.10
CA PHE A 25 1.78 -15.53 6.60
C PHE A 25 1.37 -14.06 6.53
N LEU A 26 0.13 -13.78 6.16
CA LEU A 26 -0.41 -12.42 6.16
C LEU A 26 -0.49 -11.84 7.58
N ALA A 27 -0.99 -12.63 8.54
CA ALA A 27 -1.01 -12.22 9.95
C ALA A 27 0.40 -11.96 10.47
N LEU A 28 1.35 -12.84 10.16
CA LEU A 28 2.76 -12.66 10.53
C LEU A 28 3.35 -11.38 9.94
N PHE A 29 3.04 -11.06 8.68
CA PHE A 29 3.46 -9.82 8.03
C PHE A 29 2.88 -8.57 8.71
N PHE A 30 1.59 -8.57 9.08
CA PHE A 30 0.98 -7.48 9.83
C PHE A 30 1.60 -7.28 11.22
N VAL A 31 1.86 -8.39 11.92
CA VAL A 31 2.54 -8.35 13.23
C VAL A 31 3.94 -7.78 13.09
N PHE A 32 4.69 -8.21 12.06
CA PHE A 32 6.00 -7.63 11.76
C PHE A 32 5.93 -6.12 11.52
N LEU A 33 4.96 -5.64 10.73
CA LEU A 33 4.81 -4.22 10.40
C LEU A 33 4.51 -3.38 11.65
N LEU A 34 3.73 -3.91 12.61
CA LEU A 34 3.44 -3.24 13.89
C LEU A 34 4.65 -3.18 14.83
N ILE A 35 5.49 -4.23 14.86
CA ILE A 35 6.65 -4.31 15.75
C ILE A 35 7.86 -3.56 15.19
N PHE A 36 8.01 -3.55 13.87
CA PHE A 36 9.12 -2.92 13.15
C PHE A 36 9.47 -1.49 13.61
N PRO A 37 8.53 -0.54 13.79
CA PRO A 37 8.86 0.81 14.21
C PRO A 37 9.44 0.92 15.63
N PHE A 38 9.19 -0.07 16.51
CA PHE A 38 9.71 -0.06 17.88
C PHE A 38 11.13 -0.62 17.98
N VAL A 39 11.59 -1.37 16.98
CA VAL A 39 12.91 -2.03 16.98
C VAL A 39 13.88 -1.35 16.00
N ALA A 40 13.36 -0.72 14.94
CA ALA A 40 14.16 -0.14 13.87
C ALA A 40 14.76 1.23 14.24
N ASN A 41 15.98 1.49 13.77
CA ASN A 41 16.62 2.81 13.86
C ASN A 41 15.96 3.80 12.88
N ALA A 42 16.08 5.11 13.11
CA ALA A 42 15.54 6.19 12.29
C ALA A 42 15.91 6.06 10.80
N TYR A 43 17.13 5.61 10.49
CA TYR A 43 17.54 5.34 9.11
C TYR A 43 16.74 4.19 8.46
N MET A 44 16.56 3.09 9.18
CA MET A 44 15.79 1.93 8.69
C MET A 44 14.31 2.28 8.54
N LEU A 45 13.76 3.10 9.45
CA LEU A 45 12.40 3.62 9.33
C LEU A 45 12.23 4.51 8.10
N TYR A 46 13.17 5.42 7.85
CA TYR A 46 13.16 6.26 6.65
C TYR A 46 13.20 5.42 5.38
N LEU A 47 14.12 4.46 5.31
CA LEU A 47 14.27 3.58 4.15
C LEU A 47 13.02 2.72 3.93
N ALA A 48 12.44 2.16 5.00
CA ALA A 48 11.20 1.38 4.92
C ALA A 48 10.02 2.21 4.42
N ASN A 49 9.86 3.46 4.89
CA ASN A 49 8.84 4.37 4.37
C ASN A 49 9.06 4.66 2.87
N MET A 50 10.31 4.92 2.46
CA MET A 50 10.62 5.16 1.05
C MET A 50 10.30 3.95 0.17
N ILE A 51 10.63 2.74 0.63
CA ILE A 51 10.26 1.49 -0.04
C ILE A 51 8.74 1.36 -0.11
N GLY A 52 8.02 1.64 0.99
CA GLY A 52 6.55 1.59 1.02
C GLY A 52 5.91 2.50 -0.02
N PHE A 53 6.36 3.75 -0.15
CA PHE A 53 5.87 4.67 -1.17
C PHE A 53 6.17 4.18 -2.59
N ALA A 54 7.36 3.64 -2.83
CA ALA A 54 7.73 3.08 -4.13
C ALA A 54 6.87 1.85 -4.48
N VAL A 55 6.57 0.99 -3.51
CA VAL A 55 5.69 -0.18 -3.70
C VAL A 55 4.27 0.25 -4.05
N ILE A 56 3.70 1.24 -3.36
CA ILE A 56 2.37 1.77 -3.68
C ILE A 56 2.33 2.28 -5.13
N GLY A 57 3.33 3.06 -5.54
CA GLY A 57 3.42 3.56 -6.92
C GLY A 57 3.61 2.46 -7.95
N ALA A 58 4.43 1.45 -7.65
CA ALA A 58 4.63 0.30 -8.52
C ALA A 58 3.36 -0.54 -8.68
N VAL A 59 2.59 -0.75 -7.60
CA VAL A 59 1.31 -1.46 -7.64
C VAL A 59 0.27 -0.67 -8.43
N GLY A 60 0.19 0.65 -8.24
CA GLY A 60 -0.70 1.51 -9.03
C GLY A 60 -0.34 1.49 -10.53
N LEU A 61 0.94 1.54 -10.86
CA LEU A 61 1.41 1.40 -12.23
C LEU A 61 1.13 0.00 -12.79
N ASN A 62 1.33 -1.06 -12.01
CA ASN A 62 1.03 -2.43 -12.42
C ASN A 62 -0.47 -2.64 -12.68
N LEU A 63 -1.33 -1.95 -11.93
CA LEU A 63 -2.77 -1.96 -12.20
C LEU A 63 -3.09 -1.37 -13.58
N LEU A 64 -2.51 -0.23 -13.92
CA LEU A 64 -2.74 0.47 -15.19
C LEU A 64 -2.07 -0.23 -16.39
N THR A 65 -0.80 -0.58 -16.26
CA THR A 65 -0.04 -1.19 -17.36
C THR A 65 -0.33 -2.69 -17.50
N GLY A 66 -0.50 -3.39 -16.38
CA GLY A 66 -0.69 -4.84 -16.34
C GLY A 66 -2.13 -5.27 -16.61
N PHE A 67 -3.12 -4.66 -15.95
CA PHE A 67 -4.52 -5.08 -16.11
C PHE A 67 -5.25 -4.37 -17.25
N THR A 68 -4.98 -3.08 -17.50
CA THR A 68 -5.68 -2.32 -18.56
C THR A 68 -4.83 -2.08 -19.81
N GLY A 69 -3.53 -2.41 -19.78
CA GLY A 69 -2.61 -2.24 -20.92
C GLY A 69 -2.29 -0.78 -21.26
N GLN A 70 -2.58 0.17 -20.36
CA GLN A 70 -2.39 1.60 -20.62
C GLN A 70 -1.00 2.07 -20.20
N ILE A 71 -0.36 2.91 -21.02
CA ILE A 71 0.88 3.59 -20.64
C ILE A 71 0.54 4.72 -19.67
N SER A 72 0.93 4.57 -18.40
CA SER A 72 0.72 5.60 -17.37
C SER A 72 1.95 6.47 -17.21
N LEU A 73 1.90 7.69 -17.75
CA LEU A 73 2.95 8.72 -17.58
C LEU A 73 2.65 9.69 -16.43
N GLY A 74 1.40 9.74 -15.95
CA GLY A 74 0.93 10.72 -14.97
C GLY A 74 0.89 10.24 -13.51
N HIS A 75 0.95 8.93 -13.24
CA HIS A 75 0.74 8.40 -11.88
C HIS A 75 1.73 8.96 -10.85
N SER A 76 3.01 9.13 -11.21
CA SER A 76 4.01 9.74 -10.34
C SER A 76 3.71 11.22 -10.02
N ALA A 77 3.07 11.95 -10.94
CA ALA A 77 2.67 13.33 -10.70
C ALA A 77 1.56 13.40 -9.64
N PHE A 78 0.57 12.52 -9.70
CA PHE A 78 -0.49 12.42 -8.69
C PHE A 78 0.08 12.05 -7.31
N ILE A 79 0.97 11.05 -7.23
CA ILE A 79 1.68 10.73 -5.97
C ILE A 79 2.38 11.96 -5.40
N GLY A 80 3.07 12.73 -6.25
CA GLY A 80 3.74 13.96 -5.85
C GLY A 80 2.79 15.04 -5.33
N VAL A 81 1.66 15.28 -6.00
CA VAL A 81 0.64 16.26 -5.62
C VAL A 81 0.01 15.90 -4.27
N GLY A 82 -0.36 14.64 -4.05
CA GLY A 82 -0.89 14.17 -2.77
C GLY A 82 0.14 14.32 -1.63
N ALA A 83 1.39 13.93 -1.88
CA ALA A 83 2.46 14.05 -0.89
C ALA A 83 2.75 15.51 -0.49
N TYR A 84 2.85 16.42 -1.48
CA TYR A 84 3.06 17.84 -1.21
C TYR A 84 1.88 18.48 -0.49
N THR A 85 0.65 18.16 -0.90
CA THR A 85 -0.55 18.62 -0.22
C THR A 85 -0.52 18.21 1.25
N SER A 86 -0.23 16.93 1.53
CA SER A 86 -0.16 16.44 2.91
C SER A 86 0.96 17.13 3.71
N ALA A 87 2.13 17.32 3.10
CA ALA A 87 3.24 18.03 3.73
C ALA A 87 2.88 19.48 4.08
N ILE A 88 2.20 20.21 3.19
CA ILE A 88 1.77 21.59 3.43
C ILE A 88 0.70 21.66 4.51
N LEU A 89 -0.31 20.77 4.48
CA LEU A 89 -1.37 20.75 5.48
C LEU A 89 -0.84 20.50 6.89
N ILE A 90 0.11 19.58 7.03
CA ILE A 90 0.69 19.23 8.33
C ILE A 90 1.68 20.32 8.81
N THR A 91 2.58 20.78 7.93
CA THR A 91 3.68 21.69 8.35
C THR A 91 3.30 23.16 8.41
N ARG A 92 2.35 23.61 7.56
CA ARG A 92 1.98 25.04 7.47
C ARG A 92 0.64 25.35 8.12
N LEU A 93 -0.35 24.47 7.95
CA LEU A 93 -1.71 24.69 8.43
C LEU A 93 -1.97 24.03 9.80
N GLY A 94 -1.05 23.21 10.30
CA GLY A 94 -1.17 22.54 11.60
C GLY A 94 -2.31 21.51 11.64
N PHE A 95 -2.77 21.03 10.49
CA PHE A 95 -3.84 20.03 10.43
C PHE A 95 -3.35 18.71 11.03
N SER A 96 -4.25 18.00 11.73
CA SER A 96 -3.97 16.65 12.18
C SER A 96 -3.73 15.73 10.98
N PHE A 97 -2.81 14.77 11.13
CA PHE A 97 -2.50 13.77 10.10
C PHE A 97 -3.76 13.09 9.53
N TRP A 98 -4.73 12.81 10.39
CA TRP A 98 -6.00 12.17 10.02
C TRP A 98 -6.87 13.04 9.12
N LEU A 99 -6.82 14.36 9.26
CA LEU A 99 -7.49 15.29 8.34
C LEU A 99 -6.67 15.53 7.08
N SER A 100 -5.34 15.54 7.18
CA SER A 100 -4.48 15.72 6.02
C SER A 100 -4.68 14.62 4.96
N LEU A 101 -4.88 13.37 5.39
CA LEU A 101 -5.10 12.21 4.51
C LEU A 101 -6.24 12.37 3.49
N PRO A 102 -7.50 12.61 3.88
CA PRO A 102 -8.59 12.77 2.93
C PRO A 102 -8.45 14.01 2.04
N PHE A 103 -7.93 15.11 2.58
CA PHE A 103 -7.69 16.33 1.77
C PHE A 103 -6.59 16.13 0.72
N ALA A 104 -5.50 15.45 1.09
CA ALA A 104 -4.44 15.10 0.14
C ALA A 104 -4.97 14.16 -0.97
N GLY A 105 -5.84 13.22 -0.61
CA GLY A 105 -6.53 12.36 -1.58
C GLY A 105 -7.43 13.15 -2.53
N LEU A 106 -8.25 14.08 -2.02
CA LEU A 106 -9.13 14.93 -2.82
C LEU A 106 -8.40 15.83 -3.81
N VAL A 107 -7.24 16.36 -3.42
CA VAL A 107 -6.42 17.24 -4.29
C VAL A 107 -5.65 16.44 -5.35
N SER A 108 -5.38 15.16 -5.08
CA SER A 108 -4.64 14.27 -5.98
C SER A 108 -5.54 13.44 -6.92
N ALA A 109 -6.86 13.46 -6.73
CA ALA A 109 -7.83 12.75 -7.57
C ALA A 109 -8.13 13.54 -8.86
#